data_AF-L9KFV1-F1
#
_entry.id   AF-L9KFV1-F1
#
_cell.length_a   1.000
_cell.length_b   1.000
_cell.length_c   1.000
_cell.angle_alpha   90.00
_cell.angle_beta   90.00
_cell.angle_gamma   90.00
#
_symmetry.space_group_name_H-M   'P 1'
#
loop_
_entity.id
_entity.type
_entity.pdbx_description
1 polymer ?
#
loop_
_entity_poly.entity_id
_entity_poly.type
_entity_poly.pdbx_seq_one_letter_code
_entity_poly.pdbx_strand_id
1 'polypeptide(L)'
;MAPKTQKEVPAPPKAEAKAKALKVKRAVLKGYHSYKKIKKTHTSSTFQRSKTLWLQKQPKYPQKSAPRRKKLDHYAIIKFPLTTGSAMKKIEDNNTLVFIVDIKANRLDLDTRSNRL
;
A
#
# COMPACT_ATOMS: atom_id res chain seq x y z
N MET A 1 -12.47 -7.55 25.89
CA MET A 1 -13.74 -7.30 26.62
C MET A 1 -14.89 -7.51 25.66
N ALA A 2 -15.67 -8.58 25.81
CA ALA A 2 -16.82 -8.89 24.97
C ALA A 2 -18.12 -8.48 25.70
N PRO A 3 -19.08 -7.79 25.06
CA PRO A 3 -20.32 -7.40 25.71
C PRO A 3 -21.29 -8.60 25.84
N LYS A 4 -21.93 -8.69 27.00
CA LYS A 4 -22.94 -9.71 27.35
C LYS A 4 -24.22 -9.48 26.53
N THR A 5 -24.68 -10.51 25.83
CA THR A 5 -25.94 -10.55 25.08
C THR A 5 -27.14 -10.64 26.03
N GLN A 6 -28.07 -9.69 25.91
CA GLN A 6 -29.39 -9.74 26.55
C GLN A 6 -30.24 -10.82 25.87
N LYS A 7 -30.90 -11.69 26.66
CA LYS A 7 -31.83 -12.70 26.17
C LYS A 7 -33.20 -12.06 25.93
N GLU A 8 -33.63 -12.08 24.68
CA GLU A 8 -34.95 -11.66 24.19
C GLU A 8 -36.02 -12.71 24.59
N VAL A 9 -37.20 -12.24 25.04
CA VAL A 9 -38.33 -13.09 25.47
C VAL A 9 -38.95 -13.78 24.25
N PRO A 10 -39.16 -15.12 24.26
CA PRO A 10 -39.67 -15.84 23.09
C PRO A 10 -41.15 -15.54 22.81
N ALA A 11 -41.44 -15.20 21.55
CA ALA A 11 -42.77 -14.94 21.03
C ALA A 11 -43.70 -16.18 21.14
N PRO A 12 -45.04 -16.00 21.16
CA PRO A 12 -45.97 -17.11 21.31
C PRO A 12 -45.75 -18.20 20.25
N PRO A 13 -45.77 -19.50 20.62
CA PRO A 13 -45.33 -20.62 19.77
C PRO A 13 -46.12 -20.72 18.45
N LYS A 14 -47.36 -20.22 18.43
CA LYS A 14 -48.22 -20.17 17.24
C LYS A 14 -47.73 -19.17 16.18
N ALA A 15 -47.10 -18.06 16.58
CA ALA A 15 -46.55 -17.06 15.67
C ALA A 15 -45.25 -17.58 15.00
N GLU A 16 -44.40 -18.24 15.78
CA GLU A 16 -43.19 -18.87 15.25
C GLU A 16 -43.50 -20.01 14.27
N ALA A 17 -44.49 -20.86 14.58
CA ALA A 17 -44.89 -21.96 13.71
C ALA A 17 -45.40 -21.45 12.35
N LYS A 18 -46.18 -20.37 12.34
CA LYS A 18 -46.64 -19.71 11.11
C LYS A 18 -45.49 -19.12 10.31
N ALA A 19 -44.54 -18.44 10.95
CA ALA A 19 -43.35 -17.90 10.28
C ALA A 19 -42.47 -19.01 9.68
N LYS A 20 -42.30 -20.13 10.40
CA LYS A 20 -41.57 -21.33 9.93
C LYS A 20 -42.28 -21.94 8.71
N ALA A 21 -43.59 -22.14 8.76
CA ALA A 21 -44.38 -22.67 7.64
C ALA A 21 -44.32 -21.76 6.40
N LEU A 22 -44.42 -20.44 6.57
CA LEU A 22 -44.31 -19.48 5.46
C LEU A 22 -42.91 -19.46 4.84
N LYS A 23 -41.86 -19.62 5.65
CA LYS A 23 -40.48 -19.73 5.18
C LYS A 23 -40.27 -21.02 4.38
N VAL A 24 -40.83 -22.15 4.84
CA VAL A 24 -40.81 -23.43 4.12
C VAL A 24 -41.56 -23.34 2.79
N LYS A 25 -42.78 -22.78 2.79
CA LYS A 25 -43.55 -22.59 1.55
C LYS A 25 -42.80 -21.75 0.50
N ARG A 26 -42.13 -20.67 0.94
CA ARG A 26 -41.30 -19.84 0.05
C ARG A 26 -40.06 -20.58 -0.44
N ALA A 27 -39.43 -21.38 0.41
CA ALA A 27 -38.26 -22.19 0.07
C ALA A 27 -38.61 -23.34 -0.89
N VAL A 28 -39.81 -23.92 -0.81
CA VAL A 28 -40.28 -24.95 -1.75
C VAL A 28 -40.59 -24.33 -3.12
N LEU A 29 -41.31 -23.21 -3.15
CA LEU A 29 -41.76 -22.61 -4.41
C LEU A 29 -40.62 -21.99 -5.23
N LYS A 30 -39.66 -21.31 -4.58
CA LYS A 30 -38.57 -20.62 -5.28
C LYS A 30 -37.22 -21.29 -5.03
N GLY A 31 -37.06 -22.16 -4.06
CA GLY A 31 -35.74 -22.60 -3.55
C GLY A 31 -35.21 -21.66 -2.46
N TYR A 32 -34.39 -22.17 -1.53
CA TYR A 32 -33.78 -21.34 -0.48
C TYR A 32 -32.74 -20.34 -1.04
N HIS A 33 -32.14 -20.64 -2.19
CA HIS A 33 -30.99 -19.92 -2.77
C HIS A 33 -31.34 -18.92 -3.88
N SER A 34 -32.62 -18.81 -4.22
CA SER A 34 -33.12 -18.16 -5.44
C SER A 34 -33.38 -16.65 -5.32
N TYR A 35 -33.78 -16.19 -4.14
CA TYR A 35 -34.19 -14.79 -3.95
C TYR A 35 -33.01 -13.80 -3.96
N LYS A 36 -31.77 -14.26 -3.79
CA LYS A 36 -30.57 -13.41 -3.69
C LYS A 36 -29.62 -13.48 -4.90
N LYS A 37 -29.78 -14.44 -5.81
CA LYS A 37 -28.76 -14.75 -6.83
C LYS A 37 -29.26 -14.95 -8.27
N ILE A 38 -30.56 -14.91 -8.57
CA ILE A 38 -31.06 -15.43 -9.85
C ILE A 38 -30.81 -14.55 -11.09
N LYS A 39 -30.81 -13.22 -11.01
CA LYS A 39 -30.44 -12.38 -12.17
C LYS A 39 -29.67 -11.14 -11.72
N LYS A 40 -28.43 -10.99 -12.18
CA LYS A 40 -27.72 -9.72 -12.10
C LYS A 40 -28.29 -8.79 -13.17
N THR A 41 -29.08 -7.81 -12.75
CA THR A 41 -29.60 -6.78 -13.65
C THR A 41 -28.48 -5.80 -13.97
N HIS A 42 -28.11 -5.70 -15.25
CA HIS A 42 -27.17 -4.71 -15.73
C HIS A 42 -27.95 -3.43 -16.08
N THR A 43 -27.65 -2.32 -15.39
CA THR A 43 -28.31 -1.03 -15.60
C THR A 43 -27.61 -0.16 -16.66
N SER A 44 -26.33 -0.43 -16.95
CA SER A 44 -25.59 0.23 -18.02
C SER A 44 -25.70 -0.52 -19.34
N SER A 45 -25.77 0.21 -20.46
CA SER A 45 -25.69 -0.37 -21.80
C SER A 45 -24.27 -0.86 -22.14
N THR A 46 -23.25 -0.27 -21.53
CA THR A 46 -21.85 -0.66 -21.72
C THR A 46 -21.44 -1.78 -20.77
N PHE A 47 -20.81 -2.83 -21.29
CA PHE A 47 -20.23 -3.92 -20.50
C PHE A 47 -18.88 -3.50 -19.92
N GLN A 48 -18.76 -3.52 -18.59
CA GLN A 48 -17.51 -3.24 -17.88
C GLN A 48 -16.82 -4.53 -17.46
N ARG A 49 -15.49 -4.61 -17.67
CA ARG A 49 -14.70 -5.74 -17.18
C ARG A 49 -14.82 -5.81 -15.66
N SER A 50 -15.32 -6.95 -15.15
CA SER A 50 -15.42 -7.16 -13.71
C SER A 50 -14.05 -7.08 -13.06
N LYS A 51 -13.99 -6.52 -11.85
CA LYS A 51 -12.74 -6.47 -11.08
C LYS A 51 -12.37 -7.88 -10.64
N THR A 52 -11.23 -8.34 -11.12
CA THR A 52 -10.64 -9.61 -10.73
C THR A 52 -9.62 -9.40 -9.61
N LEU A 53 -9.28 -10.46 -8.90
CA LEU A 53 -8.21 -10.42 -7.90
C LEU A 53 -6.85 -10.34 -8.61
N TRP A 54 -5.99 -9.42 -8.17
CA TRP A 54 -4.63 -9.24 -8.70
C TRP A 54 -3.64 -9.72 -7.65
N LEU A 55 -3.06 -10.91 -7.85
CA LEU A 55 -2.04 -11.45 -6.96
C LEU A 55 -0.73 -10.68 -7.15
N GLN A 56 -0.06 -10.37 -6.04
CA GLN A 56 1.30 -9.88 -6.07
C GLN A 56 2.25 -10.97 -6.58
N LYS A 57 3.31 -10.56 -7.28
CA LYS A 57 4.29 -11.52 -7.81
C LYS A 57 5.04 -12.19 -6.67
N GLN A 58 5.04 -13.52 -6.65
CA GLN A 58 5.88 -14.35 -5.79
C GLN A 58 6.82 -15.18 -6.68
N PRO A 59 7.97 -14.62 -7.10
CA PRO A 59 8.89 -15.34 -7.98
C PRO A 59 9.52 -16.53 -7.23
N LYS A 60 9.62 -17.68 -7.88
CA LYS A 60 10.21 -18.90 -7.29
C LYS A 60 11.73 -18.81 -7.11
N TYR A 61 12.38 -17.91 -7.85
CA TYR A 61 13.82 -17.68 -7.82
C TYR A 61 14.12 -16.19 -8.03
N PRO A 62 15.23 -15.67 -7.50
CA PRO A 62 15.62 -14.29 -7.73
C PRO A 62 16.10 -14.08 -9.17
N GLN A 63 15.78 -12.93 -9.77
CA GLN A 63 16.25 -12.59 -11.13
C GLN A 63 17.76 -12.29 -11.21
N LYS A 64 18.35 -11.87 -10.09
CA LYS A 64 19.78 -11.60 -9.95
C LYS A 64 20.28 -12.32 -8.70
N SER A 65 21.44 -12.95 -8.80
CA SER A 65 22.04 -13.69 -7.68
C SER A 65 22.39 -12.79 -6.49
N ALA A 66 22.84 -11.55 -6.75
CA ALA A 66 23.24 -10.60 -5.73
C ALA A 66 22.64 -9.20 -5.95
N PRO A 67 22.38 -8.44 -4.86
CA PRO A 67 22.02 -7.03 -4.95
C PRO A 67 23.13 -6.19 -5.59
N ARG A 68 22.75 -5.14 -6.32
CA ARG A 68 23.71 -4.21 -6.92
C ARG A 68 24.28 -3.28 -5.85
N ARG A 69 25.61 -3.13 -5.83
CA ARG A 69 26.29 -2.14 -4.98
C ARG A 69 25.99 -0.70 -5.44
N LYS A 70 25.84 0.21 -4.48
CA LYS A 70 25.64 1.65 -4.77
C LYS A 70 26.93 2.19 -5.41
N LYS A 71 26.83 2.73 -6.62
CA LYS A 71 27.98 3.29 -7.35
C LYS A 71 28.39 4.69 -6.87
N LEU A 72 27.42 5.46 -6.36
CA LEU A 72 27.65 6.79 -5.79
C LEU A 72 27.76 6.66 -4.27
N ASP A 73 28.94 6.26 -3.82
CA ASP A 73 29.32 6.24 -2.41
C ASP A 73 29.85 7.61 -1.96
N HIS A 74 30.26 7.71 -0.71
CA HIS A 74 30.66 8.98 -0.07
C HIS A 74 31.80 9.67 -0.82
N TYR A 75 32.82 8.88 -1.16
CA TYR A 75 34.02 9.33 -1.86
C TYR A 75 33.78 9.60 -3.34
N ALA A 76 32.86 8.89 -3.99
CA ALA A 76 32.47 9.21 -5.36
C ALA A 76 31.65 10.51 -5.45
N ILE A 77 30.87 10.83 -4.42
CA ILE A 77 30.05 12.04 -4.38
C ILE A 77 30.92 13.29 -4.15
N ILE A 78 31.68 13.33 -3.05
CA ILE A 78 32.54 14.48 -2.71
C ILE A 78 33.96 14.16 -3.16
N LYS A 79 34.44 14.87 -4.20
CA LYS A 79 35.72 14.55 -4.84
C LYS A 79 36.89 15.22 -4.13
N PHE A 80 36.83 16.55 -3.99
CA PHE A 80 37.85 17.31 -3.28
C PHE A 80 37.30 18.67 -2.83
N PRO A 81 37.85 19.24 -1.74
CA PRO A 81 37.56 20.60 -1.32
C PRO A 81 38.14 21.59 -2.33
N LEU A 82 37.46 22.72 -2.52
CA LEU A 82 37.92 23.79 -3.39
C LEU A 82 38.73 24.80 -2.59
N THR A 83 40.02 24.94 -2.92
CA THR A 83 41.01 25.71 -2.13
C THR A 83 41.39 27.03 -2.80
N THR A 84 40.50 27.67 -3.55
CA THR A 84 40.76 28.99 -4.15
C THR A 84 40.66 30.09 -3.09
N GLY A 85 41.30 31.24 -3.30
CA GLY A 85 41.21 32.37 -2.35
C GLY A 85 39.78 32.82 -2.06
N SER A 86 38.89 32.75 -3.06
CA SER A 86 37.46 33.03 -2.87
C SER A 86 36.73 31.98 -2.03
N ALA A 87 37.13 30.71 -2.11
CA ALA A 87 36.57 29.66 -1.26
C ALA A 87 37.11 29.73 0.16
N MET A 88 38.41 29.99 0.33
CA MET A 88 39.02 30.23 1.64
C MET A 88 38.34 31.39 2.36
N LYS A 89 38.08 32.50 1.66
CA LYS A 89 37.30 33.62 2.20
C LYS A 89 35.90 33.21 2.67
N LYS A 90 35.21 32.32 1.93
CA LYS A 90 33.88 31.80 2.34
C LYS A 90 33.92 30.86 3.55
N ILE A 91 35.06 30.23 3.81
CA ILE A 91 35.25 29.42 5.02
C ILE A 91 35.32 30.34 6.23
N GLU A 92 36.05 31.45 6.14
CA GLU A 92 36.23 32.41 7.23
C GLU A 92 34.99 33.28 7.47
N ASP A 93 34.42 33.87 6.41
CA ASP A 93 33.34 34.85 6.54
C ASP A 93 32.00 34.20 6.93
N ASN A 94 31.69 33.04 6.34
CA ASN A 94 30.35 32.43 6.38
C ASN A 94 30.32 31.06 7.08
N ASN A 95 31.47 30.53 7.49
CA ASN A 95 31.61 29.16 8.02
C ASN A 95 31.09 28.09 7.03
N THR A 96 31.34 28.27 5.73
CA THR A 96 30.90 27.34 4.68
C THR A 96 32.06 26.66 3.97
N LEU A 97 32.01 25.33 3.86
CA LEU A 97 32.96 24.55 3.08
C LEU A 97 32.50 24.43 1.62
N VAL A 98 33.41 24.65 0.68
CA VAL A 98 33.14 24.55 -0.76
C VAL A 98 33.78 23.28 -1.30
N PHE A 99 32.99 22.44 -1.96
CA PHE A 99 33.44 21.16 -2.53
C PHE A 99 33.14 21.08 -4.02
N ILE A 100 33.98 20.34 -4.75
CA ILE A 100 33.65 19.84 -6.08
C ILE A 100 33.02 18.45 -5.96
N VAL A 101 31.89 18.28 -6.66
CA VAL A 101 30.96 17.16 -6.49
C VAL A 101 30.72 16.46 -7.83
N ASP A 102 30.32 15.20 -7.80
CA ASP A 102 29.77 14.52 -8.98
C ASP A 102 28.46 15.16 -9.50
N ILE A 103 28.31 15.23 -10.82
CA ILE A 103 27.18 15.89 -11.50
C ILE A 103 25.83 15.24 -11.14
N LYS A 104 25.83 13.94 -10.79
CA LYS A 104 24.61 13.21 -10.44
C LYS A 104 24.20 13.34 -8.98
N ALA A 105 24.99 14.04 -8.16
CA ALA A 105 24.70 14.18 -6.75
C ALA A 105 23.56 15.16 -6.51
N ASN A 106 22.58 14.74 -5.69
CA ASN A 106 21.51 15.61 -5.23
C ASN A 106 21.95 16.40 -3.99
N ARG A 107 21.32 17.55 -3.75
CA ARG A 107 21.56 18.35 -2.54
C ARG A 107 21.36 17.56 -1.24
N LEU A 108 20.33 16.72 -1.17
CA LEU A 108 20.07 15.85 0.01
C LEU A 108 21.19 14.82 0.22
N ASP A 109 21.75 14.30 -0.86
CA ASP A 109 22.88 13.39 -0.77
C ASP A 109 24.12 14.13 -0.27
N LEU A 110 24.35 15.37 -0.69
CA LEU A 110 25.47 16.16 -0.21
C LEU A 110 25.43 16.42 1.30
N ASP A 111 24.31 16.93 1.80
CA ASP A 111 24.13 17.27 3.20
C ASP A 111 24.30 16.06 4.14
N THR A 112 23.73 14.93 3.74
CA THR A 112 23.87 13.69 4.52
C THR A 112 25.27 13.08 4.46
N ARG A 113 26.08 13.40 3.44
CA ARG A 113 27.41 12.81 3.25
C ARG A 113 28.55 13.69 3.71
N SER A 114 28.41 15.01 3.70
CA SER A 114 29.44 15.94 4.20
C SER A 114 29.77 15.70 5.68
N ASN A 115 28.79 15.24 6.47
CA ASN A 115 28.98 14.96 7.90
C ASN A 115 29.47 13.54 8.21
N ARG A 116 29.63 12.69 7.18
CA ARG A 116 30.01 11.28 7.31
C ARG A 116 31.41 10.97 6.77
N LEU A 117 32.02 11.91 6.07
CA LEU A 117 33.45 11.90 5.77
C LEU A 117 34.21 12.39 7.00
#